data_AF-A0A251UC97-F1
#
_entry.id   AF-A0A251UC97-F1
#
_cell.length_a   1.000
_cell.length_b   1.000
_cell.length_c   1.000
_cell.angle_alpha   90.00
_cell.angle_beta   90.00
_cell.angle_gamma   90.00
#
_symmetry.space_group_name_H-M   'P 1'
#
loop_
_entity.id
_entity.type
_entity.pdbx_description
1 polymer ?
#
loop_
_entity_poly.entity_id
_entity_poly.type
_entity_poly.pdbx_seq_one_letter_code
_entity_poly.pdbx_strand_id
1 'polypeptide(L)' 'MAMKVYVDRMFQPSRAVLIFCKVNGIDYEEILVDISKHKHVAPEYKGFTPILIDL' A
#
# COMPACT_ATOMS: atom_id res chain seq x y z
N MET A 1 -7.53 15.53 7.46
CA MET A 1 -7.38 14.92 6.13
C MET A 1 -6.14 14.07 6.19
N ALA A 2 -6.25 12.74 6.19
CA ALA A 2 -5.09 11.84 6.30
C ALA A 2 -4.74 11.26 4.92
N MET A 3 -3.44 11.10 4.65
CA MET A 3 -2.98 10.41 3.45
C MET A 3 -3.32 8.92 3.56
N LYS A 4 -3.92 8.33 2.52
CA LYS A 4 -4.17 6.88 2.49
C LYS A 4 -2.93 6.15 2.00
N VAL A 5 -2.54 5.09 2.72
CA VAL A 5 -1.40 4.22 2.39
C VAL A 5 -1.93 2.81 2.19
N TYR A 6 -1.97 2.37 0.93
CA TYR A 6 -2.42 1.04 0.52
C TYR A 6 -1.26 0.05 0.57
N VAL A 7 -1.35 -0.97 1.40
CA VAL A 7 -0.22 -1.85 1.71
C VAL A 7 -0.63 -3.28 2.00
N ASP A 8 0.29 -4.20 1.70
CA ASP A 8 0.27 -5.56 2.22
C ASP A 8 1.48 -5.73 3.16
N ARG A 9 1.22 -5.97 4.45
CA ARG A 9 2.27 -6.05 5.48
C ARG A 9 3.21 -7.24 5.31
N MET A 10 2.88 -8.22 4.47
CA MET A 10 3.80 -9.32 4.15
C MET A 10 5.02 -8.84 3.36
N PHE A 11 4.88 -7.72 2.64
CA PHE A 11 5.95 -7.18 1.81
C PHE A 11 6.81 -6.20 2.61
N GLN A 12 8.12 -6.44 2.61
CA GLN A 12 9.11 -5.56 3.22
C GLN A 12 9.00 -4.08 2.78
N PRO A 13 8.84 -3.73 1.48
CA PRO A 13 8.72 -2.33 1.07
C PRO A 13 7.50 -1.63 1.69
N SER A 14 6.36 -2.32 1.78
CA SER A 14 5.17 -1.79 2.44
C SER A 14 5.43 -1.49 3.92
N ARG A 15 6.12 -2.39 4.63
CA ARG A 15 6.50 -2.17 6.03
C ARG A 15 7.44 -0.98 6.19
N ALA A 16 8.37 -0.76 5.25
CA ALA A 16 9.28 0.38 5.29
C ALA A 16 8.54 1.72 5.21
N VAL A 17 7.52 1.82 4.33
CA VAL A 17 6.68 3.03 4.21
C VAL A 17 5.91 3.30 5.51
N LEU A 18 5.26 2.27 6.09
CA LEU A 18 4.53 2.42 7.35
C LEU A 18 5.44 2.87 8.50
N ILE A 19 6.64 2.27 8.61
CA ILE A 19 7.63 2.64 9.61
C ILE A 19 8.07 4.09 9.39
N PHE A 20 8.37 4.49 8.15
CA PHE A 20 8.75 5.85 7.82
C PHE A 20 7.69 6.86 8.26
N CYS A 21 6.41 6.62 7.95
CA CYS A 21 5.34 7.52 8.38
C CYS A 21 5.24 7.60 9.92
N LYS A 22 5.29 6.44 10.60
CA LYS A 22 5.19 6.37 12.06
C LYS A 22 6.34 7.10 12.77
N VAL A 23 7.59 6.89 12.36
CA VAL A 23 8.75 7.50 13.04
C VAL A 23 8.87 9.00 12.79
N ASN A 24 8.29 9.49 11.69
CA ASN A 24 8.29 10.93 11.35
C ASN A 24 7.01 11.66 11.81
N GLY A 25 6.08 10.99 12.50
CA GLY A 25 4.83 11.61 12.96
C GLY A 25 3.92 12.07 11.81
N ILE A 26 3.98 11.39 10.67
CA ILE A 26 3.11 11.67 9.52
C ILE A 26 1.78 10.94 9.76
N ASP A 27 0.67 11.65 9.75
CA ASP A 27 -0.67 11.06 9.85
C ASP A 27 -1.05 10.36 8.54
N TYR A 28 -1.44 9.10 8.66
CA TYR A 28 -1.92 8.29 7.54
C TYR A 28 -3.05 7.36 7.95
N GLU A 29 -3.89 7.03 6.98
CA GLU A 29 -4.86 5.95 7.06
C GLU A 29 -4.28 4.73 6.35
N GLU A 30 -4.13 3.63 7.07
CA GLU A 30 -3.66 2.37 6.49
C GLU A 30 -4.81 1.59 5.86
N ILE A 31 -4.69 1.30 4.56
CA ILE A 31 -5.62 0.45 3.83
C ILE A 31 -4.94 -0.88 3.51
N LEU A 32 -5.42 -1.96 4.12
CA LEU A 32 -4.88 -3.29 3.86
C LEU A 32 -5.36 -3.81 2.50
N VAL A 33 -4.41 -4.13 1.63
CA VAL A 33 -4.64 -4.77 0.34
C VAL A 33 -4.12 -6.20 0.41
N ASP A 34 -4.99 -7.18 0.13
CA ASP A 34 -4.60 -8.59 0.12
C ASP A 34 -4.05 -8.95 -1.27
N ILE A 35 -2.73 -8.95 -1.41
CA ILE A 35 -2.07 -9.27 -2.68
C ILE A 35 -2.21 -10.75 -3.02
N SER A 36 -2.23 -11.63 -2.00
CA SER A 36 -2.41 -13.08 -2.19
C SER A 36 -3.73 -13.43 -2.88
N LYS A 37 -4.78 -12.64 -2.60
CA LYS A 37 -6.10 -12.77 -3.24
C LYS A 37 -6.24 -11.93 -4.52
N HIS A 38 -5.14 -11.43 -5.08
CA HIS A 38 -5.14 -10.60 -6.29
C HIS A 38 -6.01 -9.34 -6.17
N LYS A 39 -6.26 -8.82 -4.95
CA LYS A 39 -7.10 -7.62 -4.80
C LYS A 39 -6.49 -6.38 -5.45
N HIS A 40 -5.15 -6.31 -5.51
CA HIS A 40 -4.39 -5.22 -6.10
C HIS A 40 -4.63 -5.02 -7.61
N VAL A 41 -5.21 -5.99 -8.33
CA VAL A 41 -5.59 -5.83 -9.76
C VAL A 41 -7.04 -5.37 -9.95
N ALA A 42 -7.81 -5.23 -8.86
CA ALA A 42 -9.18 -4.75 -8.96
C ALA A 42 -9.23 -3.33 -9.56
N PRO A 43 -10.30 -2.98 -10.30
CA PRO A 43 -10.41 -1.68 -10.99
C PRO A 43 -10.21 -0.47 -10.06
N GLU A 44 -10.58 -0.61 -8.79
CA GLU A 44 -10.41 0.42 -7.75
C GLU A 44 -8.94 0.76 -7.45
N TYR A 45 -7.99 -0.13 -7.77
CA TYR A 45 -6.54 0.10 -7.60
C TYR A 45 -5.82 0.47 -8.91
N LYS A 46 -6.56 0.52 -10.02
CA LYS A 46 -6.01 0.79 -11.35
C LYS A 46 -5.58 2.27 -11.43
N GLY A 47 -4.27 2.51 -11.47
CA GLY A 47 -3.68 3.85 -11.55
C GLY A 47 -2.83 4.29 -10.34
N PHE A 48 -2.82 3.53 -9.24
CA PHE A 48 -1.98 3.85 -8.07
C PHE A 48 -0.51 3.43 -8.24
N THR A 49 -0.23 2.40 -9.03
CA THR A 49 1.13 1.85 -9.18
C THR A 49 1.50 1.76 -10.65
N PRO A 50 2.57 2.44 -11.12
CA PRO A 50 3.02 2.35 -12.51
C PRO A 50 3.66 1.00 -12.85
N ILE A 51 4.09 0.24 -11.84
CA ILE A 51 4.66 -1.10 -11.97
C ILE A 51 3.54 -2.12 -11.69
N LEU A 52 2.58 -2.23 -12.61
CA LEU A 52 1.81 -3.47 -12.71
C LEU A 52 2.81 -4.50 -13.22
N ILE A 53 3.33 -5.31 -12.30
CA ILE A 53 4.09 -6.49 -12.68
C ILE A 53 3.09 -7.42 -13.36
N ASP A 54 3.04 -7.36 -14.70
CA ASP A 54 2.63 -8.47 -15.55
C ASP A 54 3.64 -9.60 -15.32
N LEU A 55 3.40 -10.43 -14.29
CA LEU A 55 4.02 -11.75 -14.13
C LEU A 55 3.04 -12.81 -14.64
#